data_AF-A0A9E5I7C3-F1
#
_entry.id   AF-A0A9E5I7C3-F1
#
_cell.length_a   1.000
_cell.length_b   1.000
_cell.length_c   1.000
_cell.angle_alpha   90.00
_cell.angle_beta   90.00
_cell.angle_gamma   90.00
#
_symmetry.space_group_name_H-M   'P 1'
#
loop_
_entity.id
_entity.type
_entity.pdbx_description
1 polymer ?
#
loop_
_entity_poly.entity_id
_entity_poly.type
_entity_poly.pdbx_seq_one_letter_code
_entity_poly.pdbx_strand_id
1 'polypeptide(L)'
;RIHGAKTLYRSGWSPLPSRLWEQLCGLAGITPEERWSKLPREKEILLLRELHDTKLEVVGKSMNKEEFVTCGGIPLEEVDMKTMESRKVPGLYFAGETLDIDGITGGFNFQAAWTTGWIAGQSIKG
;
A
#
# COMPACT_ATOMS: atom_id res chain seq x y z
N ARG A 1 37.54 -3.14 10.67
CA ARG A 1 36.05 -3.10 10.69
C ARG A 1 35.59 -2.22 11.85
N ILE A 2 34.97 -1.06 11.56
CA ILE A 2 34.66 0.05 12.51
C ILE A 2 33.76 -0.39 13.71
N HIS A 3 33.08 -1.54 13.62
CA HIS A 3 32.17 -2.06 14.65
C HIS A 3 32.59 -3.44 15.22
N GLY A 4 33.83 -3.89 14.99
CA GLY A 4 34.23 -5.28 15.23
C GLY A 4 33.92 -5.86 16.63
N ALA A 5 34.01 -5.05 17.68
CA ALA A 5 33.72 -5.50 19.06
C ALA A 5 32.25 -5.36 19.47
N LYS A 6 31.43 -4.61 18.72
CA LYS A 6 30.02 -4.38 19.02
C LYS A 6 29.18 -5.57 18.58
N THR A 7 28.10 -5.84 19.32
CA THR A 7 27.09 -6.82 18.89
C THR A 7 26.25 -6.24 17.77
N LEU A 8 25.80 -7.09 16.85
CA LEU A 8 25.02 -6.65 15.69
C LEU A 8 23.70 -6.00 16.12
N TYR A 9 22.97 -6.65 17.02
CA TYR A 9 21.67 -6.15 17.54
C TYR A 9 21.77 -4.71 18.10
N ARG A 10 22.79 -4.44 18.92
CA ARG A 10 22.90 -3.15 19.63
C ARG A 10 23.61 -2.06 18.87
N SER A 11 24.39 -2.40 17.83
CA SER A 11 25.03 -1.36 17.01
C SER A 11 24.04 -0.59 16.17
N GLY A 12 22.87 -1.19 15.90
CA GLY A 12 21.88 -0.68 14.95
C GLY A 12 22.45 -0.54 13.54
N TRP A 13 21.59 -0.20 12.60
CA TRP A 13 22.00 0.41 11.34
C TRP A 13 21.23 1.71 11.20
N SER A 14 21.93 2.85 11.14
CA SER A 14 21.36 4.19 11.25
C SER A 14 20.21 4.58 10.30
N PRO A 15 20.01 3.97 9.11
CA PRO A 15 18.80 4.24 8.34
C PRO A 15 17.55 3.50 8.86
N LEU A 16 17.70 2.52 9.76
CA LEU A 16 16.62 1.65 10.21
C LEU A 16 16.27 1.87 11.69
N PRO A 17 14.97 1.86 12.04
CA PRO A 17 14.55 1.79 13.44
C PRO A 17 15.16 0.57 14.15
N SER A 18 15.54 0.72 15.42
CA SER A 18 16.18 -0.35 16.20
C SER A 18 15.36 -1.64 16.23
N ARG A 19 14.04 -1.52 16.43
CA ARG A 19 13.13 -2.68 16.45
C ARG A 19 13.12 -3.43 15.11
N LEU A 20 13.11 -2.71 13.99
CA LEU A 20 13.15 -3.33 12.66
C LEU A 20 14.48 -4.05 12.44
N TRP A 21 15.59 -3.40 12.81
CA TRP A 21 16.92 -3.99 12.73
C TRP A 21 17.04 -5.30 13.52
N GLU A 22 16.55 -5.33 14.76
CA GLU A 22 16.55 -6.52 15.61
C GLU A 22 15.74 -7.68 15.00
N GLN A 23 14.59 -7.39 14.37
CA GLN A 23 13.79 -8.40 13.67
C GLN A 23 14.54 -8.97 12.45
N LEU A 24 15.16 -8.11 11.65
CA LEU A 24 15.93 -8.53 10.47
C LEU A 24 17.16 -9.36 10.85
N CYS A 25 17.85 -9.00 11.95
CA CYS A 25 18.91 -9.85 12.51
C CYS A 25 18.36 -11.22 12.93
N GLY A 26 17.18 -11.27 13.55
CA GLY A 26 16.54 -12.51 13.98
C GLY A 26 16.16 -13.41 12.80
N LEU A 27 15.60 -12.83 11.74
CA LEU A 27 15.26 -13.54 10.49
C LEU A 27 16.51 -14.11 9.80
N ALA A 28 17.65 -13.44 9.91
CA ALA A 28 18.94 -13.93 9.43
C ALA A 28 19.62 -14.96 10.35
N GLY A 29 18.97 -15.35 11.45
CA GLY A 29 19.50 -16.31 12.43
C GLY A 29 20.66 -15.77 13.26
N ILE A 30 20.78 -14.45 13.38
CA ILE A 30 21.80 -13.79 14.21
C ILE A 30 21.29 -13.72 15.65
N THR A 31 22.11 -14.03 16.64
CA THR A 31 21.76 -13.90 18.06
C THR A 31 22.25 -12.57 18.64
N PRO A 32 21.67 -12.09 19.77
CA PRO A 32 22.06 -10.82 20.38
C PRO A 32 23.54 -10.72 20.81
N GLU A 33 24.20 -11.86 21.01
CA GLU A 33 25.60 -11.98 21.47
C GLU A 33 26.60 -11.92 20.32
N GLU A 34 26.15 -12.17 19.08
CA GLU A 34 27.02 -12.20 17.91
C GLU A 34 27.57 -10.81 17.58
N ARG A 35 28.88 -10.78 17.29
CA ARG A 35 29.65 -9.56 17.03
C ARG A 35 30.05 -9.47 15.57
N TRP A 36 30.19 -8.24 15.07
CA TRP A 36 30.59 -7.96 13.69
C TRP A 36 31.91 -8.62 13.26
N SER A 37 32.82 -8.83 14.21
CA SER A 37 34.11 -9.48 13.97
C SER A 37 34.00 -10.99 13.75
N LYS A 38 32.94 -11.63 14.26
CA LYS A 38 32.76 -13.08 14.25
C LYS A 38 31.57 -13.54 13.41
N LEU A 39 30.94 -12.63 12.66
CA LEU A 39 29.79 -12.96 11.83
C LEU A 39 30.23 -13.88 10.66
N PRO A 40 29.69 -15.09 10.55
CA PRO A 40 29.97 -15.98 9.42
C PRO A 40 29.46 -15.38 8.10
N ARG A 41 30.13 -15.71 6.99
CA ARG A 41 29.75 -15.24 5.65
C ARG A 41 28.32 -15.65 5.28
N GLU A 42 27.90 -16.84 5.69
CA GLU A 42 26.55 -17.34 5.45
C GLU A 42 25.49 -16.44 6.09
N LYS A 43 25.67 -16.05 7.36
CA LYS A 43 24.76 -15.13 8.06
C LYS A 43 24.82 -13.71 7.50
N GLU A 44 25.98 -13.28 7.02
CA GLU A 44 26.11 -11.99 6.32
C GLU A 44 25.27 -11.97 5.04
N ILE A 45 25.31 -13.05 4.24
CA ILE A 45 24.50 -13.19 3.02
C ILE A 45 23.01 -13.24 3.36
N LEU A 46 22.63 -13.98 4.41
CA LEU A 46 21.24 -14.02 4.87
C LEU A 46 20.75 -12.65 5.34
N LEU A 47 21.55 -11.92 6.13
CA LEU A 47 21.20 -10.58 6.57
C LEU A 47 21.03 -9.61 5.39
N LEU A 48 21.91 -9.69 4.38
CA LEU A 48 21.76 -8.89 3.15
C LEU A 48 20.47 -9.25 2.40
N ARG A 49 20.12 -10.54 2.33
CA ARG A 49 18.85 -10.99 1.74
C ARG A 49 17.67 -10.41 2.49
N GLU A 50 17.63 -10.53 3.82
CA GLU A 50 16.51 -9.96 4.60
C GLU A 50 16.43 -8.44 4.41
N LEU A 51 17.55 -7.71 4.40
CA LEU A 51 17.52 -6.25 4.24
C LEU A 51 16.94 -5.77 2.89
N HIS A 52 17.02 -6.57 1.83
CA HIS A 52 16.57 -6.17 0.49
C HIS A 52 15.33 -6.95 -0.01
N ASP A 53 15.10 -8.17 0.49
CA ASP A 53 14.06 -9.08 0.03
C ASP A 53 13.42 -9.85 1.20
N THR A 54 13.15 -9.17 2.32
CA THR A 54 12.35 -9.75 3.42
C THR A 54 11.00 -10.20 2.88
N LYS A 55 10.67 -11.49 3.03
CA LYS A 55 9.33 -12.01 2.73
C LYS A 55 8.46 -11.89 3.97
N LEU A 56 7.38 -11.12 3.87
CA LEU A 56 6.37 -10.99 4.92
C LEU A 56 5.11 -11.75 4.48
N GLU A 57 4.67 -12.70 5.28
CA GLU A 57 3.44 -13.44 5.01
C GLU A 57 2.22 -12.55 5.28
N VAL A 58 1.34 -12.44 4.29
CA VAL A 58 0.08 -11.71 4.42
C VAL A 58 -0.99 -12.69 4.92
N VAL A 59 -1.24 -12.69 6.22
CA VAL A 59 -2.20 -13.61 6.88
C VAL A 59 -3.65 -13.15 6.83
N GLY A 60 -3.92 -11.97 6.26
CA GLY A 60 -5.27 -11.44 6.10
C GLY A 60 -5.29 -9.92 5.90
N LYS A 61 -6.48 -9.38 5.68
CA LYS A 61 -6.76 -7.94 5.63
C LYS A 61 -7.40 -7.54 6.96
N SER A 62 -6.97 -6.42 7.55
CA SER A 62 -7.64 -5.89 8.74
C SER A 62 -9.07 -5.47 8.38
N MET A 63 -10.05 -5.81 9.24
CA MET A 63 -11.45 -5.36 9.13
C MET A 63 -11.66 -3.92 9.61
N ASN A 64 -10.56 -3.19 9.89
CA ASN A 64 -10.63 -1.80 10.29
C ASN A 64 -11.22 -0.99 9.13
N LYS A 65 -12.42 -0.46 9.37
CA LYS A 65 -13.28 0.40 8.52
C LYS A 65 -12.65 1.73 8.08
N GLU A 66 -11.33 1.79 7.91
CA GLU A 66 -10.61 2.91 7.31
C GLU A 66 -10.29 2.60 5.85
N GLU A 67 -11.19 1.89 5.16
CA GLU A 67 -11.13 1.80 3.70
C GLU A 67 -11.51 3.18 3.14
N PHE A 68 -10.54 3.84 2.52
CA PHE A 68 -10.70 5.21 2.00
C PHE A 68 -11.49 5.27 0.69
N VAL A 69 -11.62 4.13 0.01
CA VAL A 69 -12.23 3.98 -1.32
C VAL A 69 -12.77 2.55 -1.44
N THR A 70 -13.88 2.40 -2.13
CA THR A 70 -14.49 1.12 -2.52
C THR A 70 -14.05 0.75 -3.94
N CYS A 71 -13.47 -0.45 -4.13
CA CYS A 71 -13.29 -1.02 -5.47
C CYS A 71 -14.59 -1.69 -5.91
N GLY A 72 -15.00 -1.50 -7.17
CA GLY A 72 -16.30 -1.94 -7.66
C GLY A 72 -17.32 -0.81 -7.66
N GLY A 73 -18.52 -1.11 -8.18
CA GLY A 73 -19.61 -0.15 -8.25
C GLY A 73 -20.55 -0.48 -9.40
N ILE A 74 -21.21 0.54 -9.92
CA ILE A 74 -22.05 0.41 -11.11
C ILE A 74 -21.14 0.24 -12.34
N PRO A 75 -21.34 -0.81 -13.17
CA PRO A 75 -20.49 -1.04 -14.34
C PRO A 75 -20.57 0.13 -15.33
N LEU A 76 -19.40 0.57 -15.81
CA LEU A 76 -19.30 1.78 -16.64
C LEU A 76 -19.99 1.61 -17.99
N GLU A 77 -20.11 0.38 -18.49
CA GLU A 77 -20.87 0.06 -19.71
C GLU A 77 -22.38 0.29 -19.56
N GLU A 78 -22.90 0.42 -18.33
CA GLU A 78 -24.31 0.71 -18.05
C GLU A 78 -24.59 2.21 -17.93
N VAL A 79 -23.56 3.04 -18.09
CA VAL A 79 -23.62 4.50 -17.96
C VAL A 79 -23.16 5.14 -19.26
N ASP A 80 -23.83 6.21 -19.69
CA ASP A 80 -23.31 7.05 -20.76
C ASP A 80 -22.26 8.00 -20.22
N MET A 81 -20.98 7.75 -20.55
CA MET A 81 -19.87 8.53 -20.01
C MET A 81 -19.86 10.00 -20.42
N LYS A 82 -20.69 10.42 -21.39
CA LYS A 82 -20.82 11.84 -21.78
C LYS A 82 -21.86 12.58 -20.97
N THR A 83 -22.87 11.89 -20.45
CA THR A 83 -23.99 12.51 -19.71
C THR A 83 -24.09 12.06 -18.26
N MET A 84 -23.41 10.98 -17.90
CA MET A 84 -23.54 10.22 -16.66
C MET A 84 -24.93 9.58 -16.46
N GLU A 85 -25.76 9.50 -17.50
CA GLU A 85 -27.08 8.90 -17.44
C GLU A 85 -27.00 7.38 -17.52
N SER A 86 -27.90 6.68 -16.81
CA SER A 86 -28.07 5.24 -16.94
C SER A 86 -28.56 4.89 -18.35
N ARG A 87 -27.90 3.93 -18.98
CA ARG A 87 -28.35 3.34 -20.25
C ARG A 87 -29.58 2.45 -20.09
N LYS A 88 -29.91 2.06 -18.85
CA LYS A 88 -31.04 1.17 -18.54
C LYS A 88 -32.28 1.93 -18.10
N VAL A 89 -32.11 3.06 -17.42
CA VAL A 89 -33.22 3.84 -16.84
C VAL A 89 -33.06 5.31 -17.23
N PRO A 90 -33.82 5.81 -18.22
CA PRO A 90 -33.79 7.23 -18.59
C PRO A 90 -34.15 8.14 -17.40
N GLY A 91 -33.43 9.25 -17.27
CA GLY A 91 -33.58 10.21 -16.17
C GLY A 91 -32.88 9.83 -14.86
N LEU A 92 -32.20 8.67 -14.80
CA LEU A 92 -31.37 8.27 -13.65
C LEU A 92 -29.90 8.53 -13.97
N TYR A 93 -29.17 9.18 -13.05
CA TYR A 93 -27.76 9.54 -13.23
C TYR A 93 -26.90 9.02 -12.09
N PHE A 94 -25.63 8.70 -12.40
CA PHE A 94 -24.67 8.20 -11.42
C PHE A 94 -23.37 8.99 -11.47
N ALA A 95 -22.76 9.25 -10.31
CA ALA A 95 -21.52 10.00 -10.22
C ALA A 95 -20.73 9.60 -8.97
N GLY A 96 -19.44 9.96 -8.97
CA GLY A 96 -18.52 9.67 -7.87
C GLY A 96 -18.33 8.19 -7.62
N GLU A 97 -18.04 7.85 -6.37
CA GLU A 97 -17.64 6.51 -5.91
C GLU A 97 -18.74 5.44 -6.03
N THR A 98 -19.94 5.81 -6.49
CA THR A 98 -20.98 4.82 -6.82
C THR A 98 -20.72 4.10 -8.15
N LEU A 99 -19.96 4.74 -9.05
CA LEU A 99 -19.48 4.15 -10.29
C LEU A 99 -18.33 3.21 -9.99
N ASP A 100 -18.13 2.20 -10.84
CA ASP A 100 -16.95 1.33 -10.80
C ASP A 100 -15.68 2.08 -11.24
N ILE A 101 -15.24 3.02 -10.41
CA ILE A 101 -14.08 3.89 -10.59
C ILE A 101 -13.36 4.01 -9.24
N ASP A 102 -12.20 3.36 -9.12
CA ASP A 102 -11.29 3.52 -8.00
C ASP A 102 -9.91 4.03 -8.47
N GLY A 103 -9.49 5.16 -7.91
CA GLY A 103 -8.19 5.77 -8.18
C GLY A 103 -7.16 5.41 -7.12
N ILE A 104 -5.88 5.46 -7.50
CA ILE A 104 -4.77 5.40 -6.54
C ILE A 104 -4.83 6.60 -5.57
N THR A 105 -4.11 6.51 -4.45
CA THR A 105 -3.97 7.63 -3.51
C THR A 105 -3.36 8.86 -4.18
N GLY A 106 -3.76 10.07 -3.76
CA GLY A 106 -3.25 11.33 -4.31
C GLY A 106 -4.31 12.26 -4.92
N GLY A 107 -5.59 12.08 -4.58
CA GLY A 107 -6.69 12.96 -5.00
C GLY A 107 -7.46 12.51 -6.24
N PHE A 108 -7.11 11.37 -6.84
CA PHE A 108 -7.78 10.85 -8.04
C PHE A 108 -9.27 10.53 -7.83
N ASN A 109 -9.63 9.97 -6.68
CA ASN A 109 -11.04 9.70 -6.35
C ASN A 109 -11.86 11.00 -6.22
N PHE A 110 -11.27 12.05 -5.64
CA PHE A 110 -11.90 13.37 -5.64
C PHE A 110 -12.04 13.93 -7.05
N GLN A 111 -10.99 13.86 -7.87
CA GLN A 111 -11.06 14.31 -9.25
C GLN A 111 -12.17 13.59 -10.03
N ALA A 112 -12.29 12.27 -9.88
CA ALA A 112 -13.36 11.48 -10.48
C ALA A 112 -14.75 11.93 -10.00
N ALA A 113 -14.92 12.14 -8.68
CA ALA A 113 -16.16 12.63 -8.11
C ALA A 113 -16.56 14.01 -8.63
N TRP A 114 -15.62 14.96 -8.71
CA TRP A 114 -15.88 16.30 -9.21
C TRP A 114 -16.23 16.31 -10.70
N THR A 115 -15.47 15.59 -11.52
CA THR A 115 -15.69 15.54 -12.96
C THR A 115 -17.03 14.88 -13.29
N THR A 116 -17.31 13.70 -12.74
CA THR A 116 -18.57 12.98 -13.00
C THR A 116 -19.78 13.74 -12.45
N GLY A 117 -19.68 14.30 -11.24
CA GLY A 117 -20.74 15.14 -10.66
C GLY A 117 -21.04 16.37 -11.51
N TRP A 118 -20.01 17.03 -12.05
CA TRP A 118 -20.20 18.17 -12.95
C TRP A 118 -20.88 17.76 -14.26
N ILE A 119 -20.44 16.67 -14.90
CA ILE A 119 -21.04 16.17 -16.15
C ILE A 119 -22.52 15.80 -15.95
N ALA A 120 -22.84 15.09 -14.87
CA ALA A 120 -24.22 14.73 -14.52
C ALA A 120 -25.07 16.00 -14.32
N GLY A 121 -24.56 16.95 -13.54
CA GLY A 121 -25.26 18.22 -13.27
C GLY A 121 -25.53 19.06 -14.51
N GLN A 122 -24.58 19.14 -15.46
CA GLN A 122 -24.80 19.82 -16.74
C GLN A 122 -25.86 19.10 -17.58
N SER A 123 -25.85 17.76 -17.59
CA SER A 123 -26.77 16.96 -18.40
C SER A 123 -28.20 16.98 -17.87
N ILE A 124 -28.39 17.05 -16.54
CA ILE A 124 -29.70 17.18 -15.90
C ILE A 124 -30.33 18.55 -16.19
N LYS A 125 -29.51 19.61 -16.23
CA LYS A 125 -30.00 20.99 -16.39
C LYS A 125 -30.62 21.24 -17.78
N GLY A 126 -30.14 20.55 -18.81
CA GLY A 126 -30.44 20.87 -20.21
C GLY A 126 -29.64 22.07 -20.70
#